data_AF-A0AAV4Z268-F1
#
_entry.id   AF-A0AAV4Z268-F1
#
_cell.length_a   1.000
_cell.length_b   1.000
_cell.length_c   1.000
_cell.angle_alpha   90.00
_cell.angle_beta   90.00
_cell.angle_gamma   90.00
#
_symmetry.space_group_name_H-M   'P 1'
#
loop_
_entity.id
_entity.type
_entity.pdbx_description
1 polymer ?
#
loop_
_entity_poly.entity_id
_entity_poly.type
_entity_poly.pdbx_seq_one_letter_code
_entity_poly.pdbx_strand_id
1 'polypeptide(L)'
;MSLDASAPDDWESALVSVLLGADSSPAPADLETVAGVLPRAEPGMALLARVAVAGIHHLAGSGFPPDAFTPAPPYEAKGRPCPPAAAARLGLLLAGGTEARGRLKEWCELAAAAGMRAPPWLLPALAPYRREWEEIIDAVAGEELAWLEAACSARGAEAATPAPDGPEESPAERHAAFADFRRRDPAGARAELEAGFRAEKADMRERLVHILEIGLSEADSPFLETCLDDRAGGVRAAARSLLPRLTQSLLASRMAARARTALVVESSEKLLGGTKHTLVVTLPEESPTLARDGIEPNAYERRRGGARAGLLESVIAAAPLHAFAEHPPRLWIELALRSEWPIQIVDGLLTAARRERDLDWVRTMVSVLGEAAAGRLAGIEPGDALRETWASAVRSLPAAEWEATVTQMLAKGEIDTILTLLRQPPSSLSEAFTAALLDWLASVTRTSQSDRKDLASAYLLTRLAERAWPDEDHAASAAAILARLPDEAEDNLRRQIEGFAETLALRATIRREFA
;
A
#
# COMPACT_ATOMS: atom_id res chain seq x y z
N MET A 1 -31.68 -16.88 52.62
CA MET A 1 -30.76 -15.74 52.47
C MET A 1 -30.72 -15.44 50.97
N SER A 2 -31.76 -14.80 50.42
CA SER A 2 -31.85 -13.33 50.31
C SER A 2 -30.49 -12.73 50.03
N LEU A 3 -30.10 -12.75 48.75
CA LEU A 3 -29.27 -11.69 48.20
C LEU A 3 -30.19 -10.47 48.16
N ASP A 4 -29.95 -9.51 49.05
CA ASP A 4 -30.54 -8.18 48.93
C ASP A 4 -30.15 -7.63 47.56
N ALA A 5 -31.12 -7.61 46.66
CA ALA A 5 -31.10 -6.75 45.49
C ALA A 5 -31.28 -5.32 46.01
N SER A 6 -30.19 -4.70 46.46
CA SER A 6 -30.09 -3.24 46.48
C SER A 6 -30.42 -2.82 45.06
N ALA A 7 -31.58 -2.19 44.87
CA ALA A 7 -32.02 -1.73 43.57
C ALA A 7 -30.88 -0.94 42.91
N PRO A 8 -30.49 -1.25 41.66
CA PRO A 8 -29.59 -0.35 40.95
C PRO A 8 -30.28 1.01 40.90
N ASP A 9 -29.59 2.03 41.40
CA ASP A 9 -30.02 3.43 41.34
C ASP A 9 -30.57 3.73 39.94
N ASP A 10 -31.87 4.01 39.86
CA ASP A 10 -32.55 4.39 38.62
C ASP A 10 -31.86 5.63 38.01
N TRP A 11 -31.72 5.65 36.69
CA TRP A 11 -31.16 6.78 35.93
C TRP A 11 -31.81 8.11 36.35
N GLU A 12 -33.13 8.09 36.60
CA GLU A 12 -33.87 9.26 37.07
C GLU A 12 -33.38 9.75 38.44
N SER A 13 -33.10 8.84 39.38
CA SER A 13 -32.57 9.17 40.71
C SER A 13 -31.15 9.76 40.64
N ALA A 14 -30.30 9.20 39.79
CA ALA A 14 -28.95 9.70 39.55
C ALA A 14 -28.97 11.10 38.90
N LEU A 15 -29.86 11.33 37.94
CA LEU A 15 -30.07 12.62 37.28
C LEU A 15 -30.59 13.69 38.25
N VAL A 16 -31.57 13.34 39.08
CA VAL A 16 -32.09 14.24 40.14
C VAL A 16 -30.98 14.63 41.11
N SER A 17 -30.12 13.69 41.50
CA SER A 17 -28.97 13.97 42.36
C SER A 17 -27.98 14.97 41.73
N VAL A 18 -27.70 14.86 40.42
CA VAL A 18 -26.88 15.84 39.68
C VAL A 18 -27.53 17.22 39.68
N LEU A 19 -28.84 17.29 39.42
CA LEU A 19 -29.58 18.56 39.35
C LEU A 19 -29.65 19.29 40.71
N LEU A 20 -29.61 18.55 41.82
CA LEU A 20 -29.61 19.09 43.19
C LEU A 20 -28.23 19.49 43.72
N GLY A 21 -27.15 19.09 43.03
CA GLY A 21 -25.76 19.38 43.39
C GLY A 21 -25.15 18.40 44.41
N ALA A 22 -23.85 18.13 44.26
CA ALA A 22 -23.12 17.12 45.04
C ALA A 22 -23.05 17.39 46.55
N ASP A 23 -23.18 18.65 46.97
CA ASP A 23 -23.21 19.03 48.39
C ASP A 23 -24.54 18.67 49.07
N SER A 24 -25.63 18.62 48.30
CA SER A 24 -26.98 18.30 48.78
C SER A 24 -27.26 16.79 48.79
N SER A 25 -26.42 16.00 48.12
CA SER A 25 -26.57 14.55 47.96
C SER A 25 -25.20 13.86 47.93
N PRO A 26 -24.60 13.55 49.10
CA PRO A 26 -23.31 12.89 49.15
C PRO A 26 -23.43 11.47 48.57
N ALA A 27 -22.75 11.23 47.45
CA ALA A 27 -22.62 9.89 46.89
C ALA A 27 -21.75 9.00 47.80
N PRO A 28 -22.02 7.69 47.89
CA PRO A 28 -21.11 6.76 48.57
C PRO A 28 -19.70 6.87 47.96
N ALA A 29 -18.67 6.85 48.81
CA ALA A 29 -17.28 7.07 48.41
C ALA A 29 -16.72 6.00 47.46
N ASP A 30 -17.32 4.80 47.48
CA ASP A 30 -17.00 3.69 46.60
C ASP A 30 -18.25 3.41 45.75
N LEU A 31 -18.23 3.81 44.49
CA LEU A 31 -19.30 3.53 43.54
C LEU A 31 -18.97 2.23 42.83
N GLU A 32 -19.57 1.12 43.26
CA GLU A 32 -19.66 -0.09 42.45
C GLU A 32 -20.59 0.20 41.27
N THR A 33 -19.98 0.40 40.10
CA THR A 33 -20.72 0.45 38.84
C THR A 33 -20.71 -0.92 38.18
N VAL A 34 -21.54 -1.12 37.15
CA VAL A 34 -21.46 -2.31 36.28
C VAL A 34 -20.07 -2.45 35.63
N ALA A 35 -19.29 -1.36 35.56
CA ALA A 35 -17.92 -1.31 35.06
C ALA A 35 -16.83 -1.40 36.17
N GLY A 36 -17.21 -1.64 37.43
CA GLY A 36 -16.30 -1.71 38.58
C GLY A 36 -16.23 -0.43 39.42
N VAL A 37 -15.25 -0.36 40.32
CA VAL A 37 -15.05 0.77 41.27
C VAL A 37 -14.37 1.94 40.55
N LEU A 38 -15.02 3.10 40.55
CA LEU A 38 -14.41 4.33 40.02
C LEU A 38 -13.32 4.87 41.00
N PRO A 39 -12.22 5.46 40.50
CA PRO A 39 -11.20 6.08 41.36
C PRO A 39 -11.79 7.18 42.23
N ARG A 40 -11.24 7.37 43.44
CA ARG A 40 -11.62 8.50 44.32
C ARG A 40 -11.47 9.82 43.58
N ALA A 41 -12.58 10.48 43.33
CA ALA A 41 -12.66 11.79 42.71
C ALA A 41 -13.38 12.77 43.65
N GLU A 42 -13.30 14.07 43.36
CA GLU A 42 -14.13 15.05 44.05
C GLU A 42 -15.63 14.68 43.92
N PRO A 43 -16.47 14.95 44.93
CA PRO A 43 -17.86 14.48 44.96
C PRO A 43 -18.67 14.81 43.70
N GLY A 44 -18.46 16.01 43.12
CA GLY A 44 -19.10 16.42 41.87
C GLY A 44 -18.68 15.57 40.67
N MET A 45 -17.41 15.16 40.59
CA MET A 45 -16.90 14.34 39.49
C MET A 45 -17.35 12.88 39.60
N ALA A 46 -17.40 12.35 40.82
CA ALA A 46 -17.97 11.03 41.09
C ALA A 46 -19.46 10.98 40.70
N LEU A 47 -20.22 12.03 41.02
CA LEU A 47 -21.63 12.16 40.68
C LEU A 47 -21.85 12.27 39.16
N LEU A 48 -21.04 13.05 38.44
CA LEU A 48 -21.08 13.14 36.98
C LEU A 48 -20.73 11.81 36.30
N ALA A 49 -19.70 11.11 36.78
CA ALA A 49 -19.32 9.80 36.26
C ALA A 49 -20.43 8.76 36.47
N ARG A 50 -21.09 8.78 37.64
CA ARG A 50 -22.23 7.91 37.94
C ARG A 50 -23.38 8.11 36.95
N VAL A 51 -23.76 9.36 36.71
CA VAL A 51 -24.80 9.71 35.74
C VAL A 51 -24.35 9.29 34.33
N ALA A 52 -23.13 9.60 33.91
CA ALA A 52 -22.66 9.17 32.58
C ALA A 52 -22.78 7.65 32.36
N VAL A 53 -22.36 6.83 33.33
CA VAL A 53 -22.46 5.36 33.24
C VAL A 53 -23.92 4.91 33.23
N ALA A 54 -24.75 5.37 34.18
CA ALA A 54 -26.16 5.01 34.24
C ALA A 54 -26.93 5.41 32.98
N GLY A 55 -26.62 6.59 32.42
CA GLY A 55 -27.21 7.10 31.19
C GLY A 55 -26.83 6.26 29.97
N ILE A 56 -25.57 5.82 29.86
CA ILE A 56 -25.14 4.92 28.78
C ILE A 56 -25.88 3.58 28.86
N HIS A 57 -26.01 2.99 30.05
CA HIS A 57 -26.77 1.76 30.24
C HIS A 57 -28.27 1.94 29.91
N HIS A 58 -28.87 3.05 30.36
CA HIS A 58 -30.26 3.37 30.05
C HIS A 58 -30.49 3.54 28.54
N LEU A 59 -29.60 4.26 27.85
CA LEU A 59 -29.67 4.44 26.40
C LEU A 59 -29.45 3.12 25.65
N ALA A 60 -28.49 2.28 26.10
CA ALA A 60 -28.25 0.96 25.52
C ALA A 60 -29.44 0.00 25.71
N GLY A 61 -30.22 0.19 26.78
CA GLY A 61 -31.43 -0.57 27.06
C GLY A 61 -32.71 -0.02 26.43
N SER A 62 -32.68 1.20 25.91
CA SER A 62 -33.86 1.91 25.42
C SER A 62 -34.47 1.22 24.21
N GLY A 63 -35.78 0.92 24.29
CA GLY A 63 -36.51 0.25 23.21
C GLY A 63 -36.48 -1.28 23.25
N PHE A 64 -35.86 -1.88 24.28
CA PHE A 64 -35.89 -3.32 24.51
C PHE A 64 -36.71 -3.67 25.76
N PRO A 65 -37.47 -4.78 25.76
CA PRO A 65 -38.15 -5.23 26.95
C PRO A 65 -37.13 -5.81 27.97
N PRO A 66 -37.44 -5.82 29.29
CA PRO A 66 -36.49 -6.24 30.33
C PRO A 66 -35.94 -7.66 30.17
N ASP A 67 -36.71 -8.55 29.55
CA ASP A 67 -36.40 -9.95 29.27
C ASP A 67 -35.59 -10.17 27.98
N ALA A 68 -35.35 -9.12 27.18
CA ALA A 68 -34.50 -9.21 25.98
C ALA A 68 -32.99 -9.27 26.29
N PHE A 69 -32.59 -9.07 27.55
CA PHE A 69 -31.18 -9.06 27.95
C PHE A 69 -30.75 -10.40 28.56
N THR A 70 -30.17 -11.25 27.72
CA THR A 70 -29.43 -12.43 28.19
C THR A 70 -27.98 -12.03 28.47
N PRO A 71 -27.45 -12.24 29.70
CA PRO A 71 -26.04 -11.96 29.99
C PRO A 71 -25.12 -12.69 29.03
N ALA A 72 -24.16 -11.96 28.43
CA ALA A 72 -23.10 -12.59 27.66
C ALA A 72 -22.24 -13.47 28.58
N PRO A 73 -21.69 -14.60 28.08
CA PRO A 73 -20.72 -15.39 28.85
C PRO A 73 -19.58 -14.49 29.33
N PRO A 74 -19.11 -14.62 30.58
CA PRO A 74 -17.99 -13.81 31.06
C PRO A 74 -16.75 -14.08 30.22
N TYR A 75 -15.99 -13.03 29.91
CA TYR A 75 -14.72 -13.13 29.22
C TYR A 75 -13.59 -12.64 30.11
N GLU A 76 -12.62 -13.53 30.37
CA GLU A 76 -11.40 -13.18 31.07
C GLU A 76 -10.34 -12.70 30.09
N ALA A 77 -9.88 -11.48 30.28
CA ALA A 77 -8.86 -10.86 29.47
C ALA A 77 -7.52 -11.63 29.61
N LYS A 78 -7.11 -12.42 28.59
CA LYS A 78 -5.82 -13.13 28.53
C LYS A 78 -4.68 -12.36 27.83
N GLY A 79 -3.55 -12.15 28.51
CA GLY A 79 -2.37 -11.48 27.94
C GLY A 79 -2.03 -10.15 28.63
N ARG A 80 -0.95 -9.48 28.24
CA ARG A 80 -0.53 -8.23 28.89
C ARG A 80 -1.29 -7.03 28.30
N PRO A 81 -1.95 -6.16 29.10
CA PRO A 81 -2.54 -4.93 28.57
C PRO A 81 -1.44 -3.95 28.15
N CYS A 82 -1.68 -3.16 27.11
CA CYS A 82 -0.76 -2.09 26.72
C CYS A 82 -0.66 -1.01 27.81
N PRO A 83 0.43 -0.22 27.85
CA PRO A 83 0.55 0.89 28.80
C PRO A 83 -0.55 1.95 28.60
N PRO A 84 -0.93 2.70 29.65
CA PRO A 84 -1.96 3.75 29.55
C PRO A 84 -1.67 4.82 28.50
N ALA A 85 -0.39 5.18 28.31
CA ALA A 85 0.03 6.11 27.27
C ALA A 85 -0.25 5.57 25.85
N ALA A 86 0.06 4.29 25.62
CA ALA A 86 -0.27 3.59 24.37
C ALA A 86 -1.78 3.52 24.13
N ALA A 87 -2.57 3.25 25.18
CA ALA A 87 -4.02 3.22 25.09
C ALA A 87 -4.62 4.59 24.73
N ALA A 88 -4.16 5.67 25.37
CA ALA A 88 -4.57 7.03 25.04
C ALA A 88 -4.19 7.39 23.59
N ARG A 89 -3.00 6.98 23.15
CA ARG A 89 -2.52 7.22 21.79
C ARG A 89 -3.33 6.48 20.75
N LEU A 90 -3.70 5.23 21.00
CA LEU A 90 -4.60 4.49 20.13
C LEU A 90 -5.93 5.24 19.94
N GLY A 91 -6.48 5.80 21.01
CA GLY A 91 -7.71 6.61 20.94
C GLY A 91 -7.56 7.82 20.01
N LEU A 92 -6.43 8.53 20.10
CA LEU A 92 -6.13 9.66 19.21
C LEU A 92 -5.94 9.22 17.75
N LEU A 93 -5.25 8.09 17.52
CA LEU A 93 -5.03 7.55 16.18
C LEU A 93 -6.34 7.12 15.51
N LEU A 94 -7.25 6.49 16.27
CA LEU A 94 -8.58 6.12 15.78
C LEU A 94 -9.43 7.34 15.46
N ALA A 95 -9.33 8.42 16.26
CA ALA A 95 -10.02 9.68 15.99
C ALA A 95 -9.43 10.45 14.79
N GLY A 96 -8.15 10.23 14.46
CA GLY A 96 -7.44 10.91 13.37
C GLY A 96 -7.78 10.44 11.95
N GLY A 97 -8.62 9.41 11.79
CA GLY A 97 -9.14 8.97 10.50
C GLY A 97 -8.05 8.52 9.51
N THR A 98 -8.24 8.85 8.22
CA THR A 98 -7.37 8.37 7.13
C THR A 98 -5.92 8.81 7.26
N GLU A 99 -5.66 10.02 7.76
CA GLU A 99 -4.29 10.55 7.92
C GLU A 99 -3.49 9.82 9.00
N ALA A 100 -4.16 9.31 10.03
CA ALA A 100 -3.54 8.54 11.11
C ALA A 100 -3.44 7.04 10.80
N ARG A 101 -4.04 6.57 9.70
CA ARG A 101 -4.17 5.13 9.37
C ARG A 101 -2.83 4.39 9.33
N GLY A 102 -1.79 5.00 8.77
CA GLY A 102 -0.44 4.41 8.72
C GLY A 102 0.13 4.19 10.12
N ARG A 103 0.03 5.20 10.98
CA ARG A 103 0.47 5.15 12.38
C ARG A 103 -0.41 4.27 13.26
N LEU A 104 -1.69 4.15 12.96
CA LEU A 104 -2.59 3.19 13.60
C LEU A 104 -2.12 1.76 13.33
N LYS A 105 -1.77 1.44 12.08
CA LYS A 105 -1.20 0.14 11.73
C LYS A 105 0.12 -0.12 12.48
N GLU A 106 1.02 0.86 12.47
CA GLU A 106 2.30 0.79 13.18
C GLU A 106 2.11 0.55 14.69
N TRP A 107 1.16 1.23 15.32
CA TRP A 107 0.81 1.00 16.73
C TRP A 107 0.36 -0.45 16.97
N CYS A 108 -0.52 -0.99 16.12
CA CYS A 108 -1.00 -2.36 16.25
C CYS A 108 0.11 -3.40 16.03
N GLU A 109 1.01 -3.15 15.07
CA GLU A 109 2.17 -4.03 14.82
C GLU A 109 3.13 -4.07 16.02
N LEU A 110 3.40 -2.91 16.64
CA LEU A 110 4.25 -2.82 17.83
C LEU A 110 3.59 -3.51 19.03
N ALA A 111 2.29 -3.31 19.24
CA ALA A 111 1.55 -4.00 20.28
C ALA A 111 1.56 -5.53 20.07
N ALA A 112 1.32 -6.00 18.84
CA ALA A 112 1.36 -7.41 18.48
C ALA A 112 2.76 -8.01 18.72
N ALA A 113 3.81 -7.33 18.27
CA ALA A 113 5.20 -7.76 18.47
C ALA A 113 5.59 -7.81 19.95
N ALA A 114 5.07 -6.90 20.77
CA ALA A 114 5.27 -6.88 22.21
C ALA A 114 4.37 -7.89 22.98
N GLY A 115 3.49 -8.63 22.28
CA GLY A 115 2.51 -9.53 22.90
C GLY A 115 1.52 -8.81 23.80
N MET A 116 1.23 -7.54 23.49
CA MET A 116 0.36 -6.67 24.25
C MET A 116 -1.00 -6.51 23.58
N ARG A 117 -2.03 -6.29 24.41
CA ARG A 117 -3.41 -6.18 23.96
C ARG A 117 -3.89 -4.75 23.92
N ALA A 118 -4.79 -4.50 22.96
CA ALA A 118 -5.50 -3.25 22.87
C ALA A 118 -6.46 -3.07 24.05
N PRO A 119 -6.73 -1.82 24.47
CA PRO A 119 -7.67 -1.54 25.53
C PRO A 119 -9.11 -1.93 25.12
N PRO A 120 -9.87 -2.63 25.98
CA PRO A 120 -11.21 -3.15 25.64
C PRO A 120 -12.18 -2.10 25.11
N TRP A 121 -12.13 -0.87 25.64
CA TRP A 121 -13.03 0.22 25.24
C TRP A 121 -12.75 0.79 23.83
N LEU A 122 -11.63 0.43 23.20
CA LEU A 122 -11.32 0.83 21.81
C LEU A 122 -11.51 -0.31 20.81
N LEU A 123 -11.85 -1.53 21.25
CA LEU A 123 -12.05 -2.67 20.35
C LEU A 123 -13.16 -2.46 19.32
N PRO A 124 -14.34 -1.88 19.66
CA PRO A 124 -15.36 -1.61 18.65
C PRO A 124 -14.88 -0.71 17.52
N ALA A 125 -13.99 0.24 17.82
CA ALA A 125 -13.38 1.14 16.83
C ALA A 125 -12.25 0.46 16.04
N LEU A 126 -11.60 -0.56 16.60
CA LEU A 126 -10.60 -1.38 15.92
C LEU A 126 -11.20 -2.48 15.02
N ALA A 127 -12.37 -3.00 15.35
CA ALA A 127 -13.00 -4.11 14.65
C ALA A 127 -13.10 -3.95 13.11
N PRO A 128 -13.42 -2.75 12.55
CA PRO A 128 -13.47 -2.57 11.09
C PRO A 128 -12.15 -2.85 10.37
N TYR A 129 -11.00 -2.66 11.04
CA TYR A 129 -9.67 -2.86 10.47
C TYR A 129 -9.28 -4.34 10.37
N ARG A 130 -9.97 -5.24 11.09
CA ARG A 130 -9.71 -6.69 11.07
C ARG A 130 -9.81 -7.29 9.66
N ARG A 131 -10.67 -6.75 8.80
CA ARG A 131 -10.82 -7.21 7.40
C ARG A 131 -9.57 -7.02 6.55
N GLU A 132 -8.78 -5.99 6.86
CA GLU A 132 -7.61 -5.63 6.08
C GLU A 132 -6.31 -6.07 6.76
N TRP A 133 -6.28 -6.09 8.09
CA TRP A 133 -5.12 -6.39 8.91
C TRP A 133 -5.40 -7.57 9.86
N GLU A 134 -6.03 -8.64 9.35
CA GLU A 134 -6.54 -9.77 10.13
C GLU A 134 -5.52 -10.30 11.14
N GLU A 135 -4.34 -10.70 10.69
CA GLU A 135 -3.28 -11.24 11.56
C GLU A 135 -2.84 -10.25 12.64
N ILE A 136 -2.73 -8.95 12.30
CA ILE A 136 -2.26 -7.90 13.21
C ILE A 136 -3.33 -7.60 14.27
N ILE A 137 -4.59 -7.48 13.85
CA ILE A 137 -5.70 -7.16 14.75
C ILE A 137 -6.02 -8.36 15.64
N ASP A 138 -5.92 -9.58 15.12
CA ASP A 138 -6.13 -10.80 15.90
C ASP A 138 -5.08 -10.97 16.99
N ALA A 139 -3.82 -10.59 16.72
CA ALA A 139 -2.76 -10.61 17.71
C ALA A 139 -3.01 -9.67 18.91
N VAL A 140 -3.69 -8.53 18.70
CA VAL A 140 -3.91 -7.52 19.75
C VAL A 140 -5.31 -7.56 20.37
N ALA A 141 -6.30 -8.15 19.68
CA ALA A 141 -7.71 -8.08 20.03
C ALA A 141 -8.56 -9.30 19.61
N GLY A 142 -7.99 -10.33 18.99
CA GLY A 142 -8.73 -11.37 18.27
C GLY A 142 -9.72 -12.16 19.14
N GLU A 143 -9.26 -12.68 20.29
CA GLU A 143 -10.12 -13.45 21.20
C GLU A 143 -11.27 -12.59 21.78
N GLU A 144 -11.00 -11.32 22.11
CA GLU A 144 -12.00 -10.40 22.65
C GLU A 144 -13.01 -9.98 21.58
N LEU A 145 -12.56 -9.72 20.35
CA LEU A 145 -13.44 -9.42 19.23
C LEU A 145 -14.31 -10.63 18.85
N ALA A 146 -13.74 -11.83 18.83
CA ALA A 146 -14.50 -13.05 18.58
C ALA A 146 -15.56 -13.31 19.66
N TRP A 147 -15.22 -13.08 20.93
CA TRP A 147 -16.19 -13.14 22.03
C TRP A 147 -17.29 -12.09 21.86
N LEU A 148 -16.94 -10.84 21.54
CA LEU A 148 -17.90 -9.76 21.32
C LEU A 148 -18.82 -10.04 20.13
N GLU A 149 -18.29 -10.57 19.04
CA GLU A 149 -19.04 -11.00 17.86
C GLU A 149 -20.03 -12.12 18.18
N ALA A 150 -19.62 -13.12 18.98
CA ALA A 150 -20.50 -14.19 19.42
C ALA A 150 -21.64 -13.67 20.31
N ALA A 151 -21.32 -12.77 21.26
CA ALA A 151 -22.29 -12.14 22.14
C ALA A 151 -23.28 -11.22 21.39
N CYS A 152 -22.86 -10.61 20.27
CA CYS A 152 -23.72 -9.82 19.40
C CYS A 152 -24.55 -10.68 18.43
N SER A 153 -23.96 -11.73 17.85
CA SER A 153 -24.62 -12.60 16.86
C SER A 153 -25.69 -13.50 17.47
N ALA A 154 -25.48 -13.96 18.71
CA ALA A 154 -26.51 -14.70 19.46
C ALA A 154 -27.82 -13.89 19.62
N ARG A 155 -27.76 -12.55 19.56
CA ARG A 155 -28.93 -11.66 19.60
C ARG A 155 -29.60 -11.44 18.24
N GLY A 156 -28.91 -11.70 17.13
CA GLY A 156 -29.44 -11.49 15.77
C GLY A 156 -30.17 -12.70 15.18
N ALA A 157 -29.84 -13.91 15.64
CA ALA A 157 -30.43 -15.15 15.12
C ALA A 157 -31.90 -15.36 15.53
N GLU A 158 -32.35 -14.77 16.64
CA GLU A 158 -33.74 -14.87 17.10
C GLU A 158 -34.68 -13.86 16.43
N ALA A 159 -34.15 -12.89 15.66
CA ALA A 159 -34.93 -11.90 14.91
C ALA A 159 -35.05 -12.22 13.40
N ALA A 160 -34.43 -13.30 12.92
CA ALA A 160 -34.48 -13.69 11.51
C ALA A 160 -35.38 -14.92 11.31
N THR A 161 -36.62 -14.69 10.91
CA THR A 161 -37.50 -15.74 10.41
C THR A 161 -36.88 -16.36 9.14
N PRO A 162 -36.62 -17.68 9.08
CA PRO A 162 -36.10 -18.29 7.85
C PRO A 162 -37.23 -18.38 6.82
N ALA A 163 -37.04 -17.75 5.66
CA ALA A 163 -37.87 -17.99 4.49
C ALA A 163 -37.53 -19.38 3.91
N PRO A 164 -38.52 -20.22 3.58
CA PRO A 164 -38.29 -21.52 2.97
C PRO A 164 -38.17 -21.34 1.46
N ASP A 165 -36.95 -21.13 0.98
CA ASP A 165 -36.43 -21.49 -0.35
C ASP A 165 -34.94 -21.10 -0.32
N GLY A 166 -34.03 -22.09 -0.41
CA GLY A 166 -32.60 -21.83 -0.32
C GLY A 166 -32.15 -20.87 -1.43
N PRO A 167 -31.37 -19.82 -1.12
CA PRO A 167 -31.00 -18.83 -2.13
C PRO A 167 -30.05 -19.47 -3.15
N GLU A 168 -30.29 -19.22 -4.44
CA GLU A 168 -29.24 -19.31 -5.45
C GLU A 168 -28.00 -18.56 -4.92
N GLU A 169 -26.82 -19.20 -4.95
CA GLU A 169 -25.57 -18.54 -4.55
C GLU A 169 -25.47 -17.21 -5.28
N SER A 170 -25.30 -16.13 -4.51
CA SER A 170 -25.14 -14.82 -5.10
C SER A 170 -23.90 -14.81 -6.01
N PRO A 171 -23.86 -13.96 -7.05
CA PRO A 171 -22.66 -13.82 -7.89
C PRO A 171 -21.38 -13.54 -7.10
N ALA A 172 -21.48 -12.91 -5.92
CA ALA A 172 -20.36 -12.66 -5.03
C ALA A 172 -19.88 -13.94 -4.31
N GLU A 173 -20.81 -14.78 -3.84
CA GLU A 173 -20.51 -16.06 -3.20
C GLU A 173 -19.86 -17.03 -4.19
N ARG A 174 -20.41 -17.15 -5.41
CA ARG A 174 -19.82 -17.97 -6.48
C ARG A 174 -18.41 -17.50 -6.86
N HIS A 175 -18.18 -16.18 -6.90
CA HIS A 175 -16.87 -15.60 -7.15
C HIS A 175 -15.86 -15.98 -6.05
N ALA A 176 -16.27 -15.84 -4.78
CA ALA A 176 -15.43 -16.20 -3.64
C ALA A 176 -15.12 -17.71 -3.63
N ALA A 177 -16.14 -18.55 -3.86
CA ALA A 177 -15.98 -20.00 -3.94
C ALA A 177 -15.03 -20.44 -5.05
N PHE A 178 -15.12 -19.83 -6.25
CA PHE A 178 -14.18 -20.12 -7.33
C PHE A 178 -12.75 -19.64 -7.02
N ALA A 179 -12.59 -18.49 -6.35
CA ALA A 179 -11.28 -18.02 -5.89
C ALA A 179 -10.68 -18.97 -4.83
N ASP A 180 -11.47 -19.47 -3.90
CA ASP A 180 -11.06 -20.50 -2.94
C ASP A 180 -10.67 -21.81 -3.64
N PHE A 181 -11.42 -22.20 -4.67
CA PHE A 181 -11.10 -23.39 -5.44
C PHE A 181 -9.80 -23.22 -6.22
N ARG A 182 -9.60 -22.08 -6.90
CA ARG A 182 -8.37 -21.76 -7.64
C ARG A 182 -7.14 -21.76 -6.75
N ARG A 183 -7.26 -21.33 -5.48
CA ARG A 183 -6.17 -21.41 -4.48
C ARG A 183 -5.79 -22.85 -4.13
N ARG A 184 -6.76 -23.76 -4.07
CA ARG A 184 -6.56 -25.18 -3.69
C ARG A 184 -6.10 -26.05 -4.84
N ASP A 185 -6.72 -25.90 -6.01
CA ASP A 185 -6.45 -26.69 -7.21
C ASP A 185 -6.51 -25.81 -8.48
N PRO A 186 -5.37 -25.20 -8.85
CA PRO A 186 -5.20 -24.47 -10.11
C PRO A 186 -5.72 -25.18 -11.36
N ALA A 187 -5.40 -26.46 -11.51
CA ALA A 187 -5.66 -27.22 -12.72
C ALA A 187 -7.13 -27.62 -12.81
N GLY A 188 -7.70 -28.10 -11.69
CA GLY A 188 -9.12 -28.42 -11.59
C GLY A 188 -10.01 -27.19 -11.82
N ALA A 189 -9.66 -26.05 -11.20
CA ALA A 189 -10.40 -24.80 -11.38
C ALA A 189 -10.39 -24.32 -12.83
N ARG A 190 -9.23 -24.39 -13.52
CA ARG A 190 -9.15 -24.08 -14.96
C ARG A 190 -10.03 -25.01 -15.79
N ALA A 191 -9.98 -26.32 -15.54
CA ALA A 191 -10.77 -27.30 -16.29
C ALA A 191 -12.29 -27.08 -16.10
N GLU A 192 -12.72 -26.79 -14.88
CA GLU A 192 -14.12 -26.45 -14.58
C GLU A 192 -14.55 -25.15 -15.27
N LEU A 193 -13.69 -24.12 -15.21
CA LEU A 193 -13.92 -22.86 -15.89
C LEU A 193 -14.08 -23.07 -17.40
N GLU A 194 -13.14 -23.76 -18.05
CA GLU A 194 -13.18 -24.05 -19.49
C GLU A 194 -14.49 -24.75 -19.91
N ALA A 195 -14.98 -25.70 -19.11
CA ALA A 195 -16.20 -26.45 -19.40
C ALA A 195 -17.47 -25.58 -19.29
N GLY A 196 -17.56 -24.70 -18.28
CA GLY A 196 -18.73 -23.86 -18.02
C GLY A 196 -18.71 -22.50 -18.72
N PHE A 197 -17.54 -22.05 -19.21
CA PHE A 197 -17.29 -20.65 -19.55
C PHE A 197 -18.31 -20.05 -20.52
N ARG A 198 -18.71 -20.79 -21.56
CA ARG A 198 -19.60 -20.27 -22.61
C ARG A 198 -21.04 -20.05 -22.15
N ALA A 199 -21.47 -20.74 -21.09
CA ALA A 199 -22.81 -20.61 -20.52
C ALA A 199 -22.95 -19.36 -19.64
N GLU A 200 -21.83 -18.80 -19.19
CA GLU A 200 -21.80 -17.66 -18.27
C GLU A 200 -22.14 -16.32 -18.94
N LYS A 201 -22.72 -15.41 -18.15
CA LYS A 201 -22.94 -14.01 -18.56
C LYS A 201 -21.61 -13.27 -18.71
N ALA A 202 -21.59 -12.23 -19.54
CA ALA A 202 -20.38 -11.47 -19.87
C ALA A 202 -19.60 -11.00 -18.63
N ASP A 203 -20.26 -10.35 -17.68
CA ASP A 203 -19.65 -9.81 -16.46
C ASP A 203 -19.07 -10.91 -15.56
N MET A 204 -19.75 -12.07 -15.50
CA MET A 204 -19.26 -13.21 -14.73
C MET A 204 -18.02 -13.81 -15.39
N ARG A 205 -18.01 -13.95 -16.72
CA ARG A 205 -16.83 -14.43 -17.48
C ARG A 205 -15.62 -13.55 -17.26
N GLU A 206 -15.79 -12.23 -17.30
CA GLU A 206 -14.71 -11.28 -17.03
C GLU A 206 -14.10 -11.51 -15.63
N ARG A 207 -14.97 -11.58 -14.60
CA ARG A 207 -14.54 -11.82 -13.23
C ARG A 207 -13.84 -13.17 -13.06
N LEU A 208 -14.38 -14.23 -13.65
CA LEU A 208 -13.78 -15.57 -13.60
C LEU A 208 -12.41 -15.64 -14.29
N VAL A 209 -12.24 -14.95 -15.44
CA VAL A 209 -10.93 -14.82 -16.08
C VAL A 209 -9.95 -14.09 -15.16
N HIS A 210 -10.39 -13.02 -14.49
CA HIS A 210 -9.52 -12.28 -13.57
C HIS A 210 -9.04 -13.14 -12.38
N ILE A 211 -9.87 -14.09 -11.90
CA ILE A 211 -9.48 -15.02 -10.82
C ILE A 211 -8.28 -15.90 -11.21
N LEU A 212 -8.03 -16.16 -12.49
CA LEU A 212 -6.86 -16.93 -12.93
C LEU A 212 -5.52 -16.28 -12.55
N GLU A 213 -5.51 -14.99 -12.17
CA GLU A 213 -4.34 -14.36 -11.55
C GLU A 213 -3.83 -15.13 -10.33
N ILE A 214 -4.73 -15.73 -9.54
CA ILE A 214 -4.40 -16.56 -8.40
C ILE A 214 -3.74 -17.83 -8.91
N GLY A 215 -2.44 -17.99 -8.69
CA GLY A 215 -1.69 -19.18 -9.14
C GLY A 215 -1.62 -19.30 -10.67
N LEU A 216 -1.60 -18.17 -11.38
CA LEU A 216 -1.43 -18.10 -12.84
C LEU A 216 -0.19 -18.89 -13.29
N SER A 217 -0.35 -19.67 -14.36
CA SER A 217 0.68 -20.55 -14.89
C SER A 217 0.62 -20.64 -16.42
N GLU A 218 1.69 -21.15 -17.04
CA GLU A 218 1.73 -21.37 -18.50
C GLU A 218 0.59 -22.29 -19.00
N ALA A 219 0.09 -23.18 -18.14
CA ALA A 219 -1.03 -24.07 -18.47
C ALA A 219 -2.36 -23.30 -18.70
N ASP A 220 -2.47 -22.06 -18.21
CA ASP A 220 -3.63 -21.18 -18.44
C ASP A 220 -3.58 -20.51 -19.83
N SER A 221 -2.42 -20.49 -20.49
CA SER A 221 -2.22 -19.77 -21.76
C SER A 221 -3.20 -20.20 -22.87
N PRO A 222 -3.45 -21.50 -23.13
CA PRO A 222 -4.36 -21.91 -24.20
C PRO A 222 -5.78 -21.36 -24.00
N PHE A 223 -6.29 -21.38 -22.78
CA PHE A 223 -7.61 -20.83 -22.47
C PHE A 223 -7.65 -19.30 -22.63
N LEU A 224 -6.68 -18.59 -22.05
CA LEU A 224 -6.60 -17.14 -22.15
C LEU A 224 -6.48 -16.65 -23.61
N GLU A 225 -5.80 -17.40 -24.48
CA GLU A 225 -5.75 -17.13 -25.93
C GLU A 225 -7.14 -17.20 -26.57
N THR A 226 -8.02 -18.12 -26.14
CA THR A 226 -9.41 -18.15 -26.62
C THR A 226 -10.21 -16.95 -26.12
N CYS A 227 -9.91 -16.45 -24.92
CA CYS A 227 -10.57 -15.28 -24.34
C CYS A 227 -10.25 -13.98 -25.10
N LEU A 228 -9.13 -13.90 -25.84
CA LEU A 228 -8.82 -12.75 -26.70
C LEU A 228 -9.83 -12.56 -27.83
N ASP A 229 -10.54 -13.62 -28.23
CA ASP A 229 -11.56 -13.59 -29.29
C ASP A 229 -12.99 -13.54 -28.73
N ASP A 230 -13.14 -13.30 -27.42
CA ASP A 230 -14.46 -13.22 -26.78
C ASP A 230 -15.26 -12.00 -27.28
N ARG A 231 -16.58 -12.15 -27.41
CA ARG A 231 -17.49 -11.05 -27.77
C ARG A 231 -17.49 -9.89 -26.76
N ALA A 232 -17.31 -10.19 -25.47
CA ALA A 232 -17.34 -9.21 -24.39
C ALA A 232 -15.98 -8.50 -24.27
N GLY A 233 -16.00 -7.17 -24.32
CA GLY A 233 -14.78 -6.35 -24.21
C GLY A 233 -14.02 -6.56 -22.90
N GLY A 234 -14.73 -6.67 -21.78
CA GLY A 234 -14.13 -6.92 -20.46
C GLY A 234 -13.39 -8.25 -20.37
N VAL A 235 -13.92 -9.32 -20.98
CA VAL A 235 -13.24 -10.62 -21.06
C VAL A 235 -11.93 -10.52 -21.85
N ARG A 236 -11.95 -9.84 -23.01
CA ARG A 236 -10.73 -9.60 -23.80
C ARG A 236 -9.71 -8.79 -23.01
N ALA A 237 -10.16 -7.75 -22.31
CA ALA A 237 -9.28 -6.91 -21.47
C ALA A 237 -8.65 -7.71 -20.32
N ALA A 238 -9.42 -8.57 -19.65
CA ALA A 238 -8.92 -9.46 -18.60
C ALA A 238 -7.89 -10.45 -19.14
N ALA A 239 -8.10 -11.02 -20.33
CA ALA A 239 -7.12 -11.90 -20.95
C ALA A 239 -5.82 -11.15 -21.34
N ARG A 240 -5.96 -9.92 -21.88
CA ARG A 240 -4.83 -9.04 -22.24
C ARG A 240 -4.02 -8.59 -21.03
N SER A 241 -4.59 -8.54 -19.82
CA SER A 241 -3.84 -8.19 -18.60
C SER A 241 -3.06 -9.37 -18.02
N LEU A 242 -3.53 -10.61 -18.24
CA LEU A 242 -2.90 -11.82 -17.70
C LEU A 242 -1.86 -12.44 -18.64
N LEU A 243 -2.17 -12.56 -19.94
CA LEU A 243 -1.30 -13.23 -20.92
C LEU A 243 0.14 -12.68 -20.98
N PRO A 244 0.40 -11.36 -20.87
CA PRO A 244 1.78 -10.86 -20.91
C PRO A 244 2.67 -11.44 -19.80
N ARG A 245 2.09 -11.89 -18.68
CA ARG A 245 2.82 -12.51 -17.56
C ARG A 245 3.30 -13.93 -17.85
N LEU A 246 2.82 -14.55 -18.94
CA LEU A 246 3.16 -15.90 -19.37
C LEU A 246 4.20 -15.83 -20.49
N THR A 247 5.48 -16.02 -20.12
CA THR A 247 6.63 -15.80 -21.02
C THR A 247 6.81 -16.92 -22.05
N GLN A 248 6.10 -18.04 -21.91
CA GLN A 248 6.09 -19.16 -22.87
C GLN A 248 4.80 -19.26 -23.68
N SER A 249 3.90 -18.29 -23.54
CA SER A 249 2.63 -18.25 -24.27
C SER A 249 2.80 -18.03 -25.78
N LEU A 250 1.73 -18.33 -26.54
CA LEU A 250 1.67 -17.96 -27.96
C LEU A 250 1.75 -16.44 -28.15
N LEU A 251 1.16 -15.66 -27.24
CA LEU A 251 1.30 -14.20 -27.20
C LEU A 251 2.77 -13.80 -27.06
N ALA A 252 3.50 -14.38 -26.10
CA ALA A 252 4.91 -14.10 -25.89
C ALA A 252 5.74 -14.43 -27.14
N SER A 253 5.44 -15.54 -27.82
CA SER A 253 6.07 -15.90 -29.10
C SER A 253 5.81 -14.85 -30.20
N ARG A 254 4.57 -14.35 -30.31
CA ARG A 254 4.22 -13.27 -31.25
C ARG A 254 4.94 -11.97 -30.90
N MET A 255 5.02 -11.60 -29.62
CA MET A 255 5.68 -10.38 -29.17
C MET A 255 7.20 -10.46 -29.38
N ALA A 256 7.82 -11.61 -29.11
CA ALA A 256 9.24 -11.84 -29.40
C ALA A 256 9.54 -11.65 -30.89
N ALA A 257 8.72 -12.22 -31.77
CA ALA A 257 8.88 -12.06 -33.21
C ALA A 257 8.73 -10.58 -33.63
N ARG A 258 7.72 -9.87 -33.12
CA ARG A 258 7.51 -8.44 -33.41
C ARG A 258 8.67 -7.59 -32.88
N ALA A 259 9.17 -7.84 -31.68
CA ALA A 259 10.29 -7.12 -31.09
C ALA A 259 11.60 -7.34 -31.88
N ARG A 260 11.87 -8.57 -32.33
CA ARG A 260 13.04 -8.87 -33.18
C ARG A 260 12.96 -8.26 -34.57
N THR A 261 11.76 -8.10 -35.12
CA THR A 261 11.55 -7.34 -36.36
C THR A 261 11.72 -5.83 -36.13
N ALA A 262 11.28 -5.33 -34.99
CA ALA A 262 11.34 -3.91 -34.66
C ALA A 262 12.76 -3.45 -34.29
N LEU A 263 13.54 -4.29 -33.62
CA LEU A 263 14.87 -3.97 -33.11
C LEU A 263 15.91 -4.94 -33.66
N VAL A 264 16.77 -4.45 -34.56
CA VAL A 264 17.84 -5.24 -35.17
C VAL A 264 19.19 -4.63 -34.83
N VAL A 265 20.07 -5.40 -34.20
CA VAL A 265 21.45 -5.00 -33.95
C VAL A 265 22.32 -5.46 -35.11
N GLU A 266 22.82 -4.50 -35.88
CA GLU A 266 23.77 -4.76 -36.96
C GLU A 266 25.20 -4.65 -36.42
N SER A 267 26.05 -5.59 -36.83
CA SER A 267 27.45 -5.67 -36.41
C SER A 267 28.37 -5.54 -37.62
N SER A 268 29.30 -4.60 -37.59
CA SER A 268 30.30 -4.38 -38.65
C SER A 268 31.71 -4.30 -38.07
N GLU A 269 32.70 -4.80 -38.82
CA GLU A 269 34.11 -4.66 -38.42
C GLU A 269 34.60 -3.23 -38.66
N LYS A 270 35.35 -2.68 -37.70
CA LYS A 270 36.01 -1.38 -37.82
C LYS A 270 37.35 -1.55 -38.54
N LEU A 271 37.73 -0.55 -39.36
CA LEU A 271 39.01 -0.50 -40.08
C LEU A 271 40.26 -0.62 -39.18
N LEU A 272 40.16 -0.27 -37.89
CA LEU A 272 41.26 -0.30 -36.93
C LEU A 272 41.18 -1.51 -35.95
N GLY A 273 40.35 -2.51 -36.26
CA GLY A 273 40.06 -3.64 -35.39
C GLY A 273 38.91 -3.36 -34.41
N GLY A 274 38.16 -4.41 -34.09
CA GLY A 274 36.98 -4.38 -33.21
C GLY A 274 35.64 -4.27 -33.95
N THR A 275 34.56 -4.57 -33.24
CA THR A 275 33.19 -4.59 -33.79
C THR A 275 32.46 -3.29 -33.44
N LYS A 276 31.75 -2.72 -34.41
CA LYS A 276 30.78 -1.63 -34.22
C LYS A 276 29.38 -2.23 -34.26
N HIS A 277 28.60 -1.98 -33.21
CA HIS A 277 27.18 -2.29 -33.19
C HIS A 277 26.35 -1.03 -33.46
N THR A 278 25.29 -1.18 -34.24
CA THR A 278 24.29 -0.15 -34.49
C THR A 278 22.89 -0.75 -34.36
N LEU A 279 21.95 0.01 -33.80
CA LEU A 279 20.57 -0.44 -33.67
C LEU A 279 19.72 0.18 -34.77
N VAL A 280 19.15 -0.68 -35.61
CA VAL A 280 18.13 -0.31 -36.59
C VAL A 280 16.76 -0.48 -35.93
N VAL A 281 15.97 0.59 -35.92
CA VAL A 281 14.64 0.62 -35.31
C VAL A 281 13.58 0.74 -36.39
N THR A 282 12.70 -0.25 -36.47
CA THR A 282 11.52 -0.25 -37.36
C THR A 282 10.27 -0.09 -36.51
N LEU A 283 9.53 1.00 -36.73
CA LEU A 283 8.29 1.25 -35.98
C LEU A 283 7.18 0.29 -36.42
N PRO A 284 6.47 -0.39 -35.48
CA PRO A 284 5.33 -1.22 -35.81
C PRO A 284 4.19 -0.43 -36.44
N GLU A 285 3.44 -1.10 -37.33
CA GLU A 285 2.19 -0.56 -37.88
C GLU A 285 0.98 -1.11 -37.11
N GLU A 286 -0.07 -0.29 -37.03
CA GLU A 286 -1.36 -0.71 -36.51
C GLU A 286 -1.90 -1.87 -37.35
N SER A 287 -2.35 -2.94 -36.69
CA SER A 287 -3.00 -4.06 -37.36
C SER A 287 -4.04 -4.70 -36.47
N PRO A 288 -5.06 -5.36 -37.04
CA PRO A 288 -6.03 -6.12 -36.25
C PRO A 288 -5.39 -7.19 -35.35
N THR A 289 -4.25 -7.78 -35.78
CA THR A 289 -3.53 -8.77 -34.98
C THR A 289 -2.80 -8.16 -33.78
N LEU A 290 -2.29 -6.93 -33.94
CA LEU A 290 -1.63 -6.19 -32.87
C LEU A 290 -2.68 -5.71 -31.85
N ALA A 291 -3.81 -5.20 -32.36
CA ALA A 291 -4.96 -4.82 -31.55
C ALA A 291 -5.55 -6.01 -30.78
N ARG A 292 -5.71 -7.19 -31.41
CA ARG A 292 -6.15 -8.44 -30.76
C ARG A 292 -5.33 -8.73 -29.50
N ASP A 293 -4.02 -8.59 -29.61
CA ASP A 293 -3.03 -8.84 -28.56
C ASP A 293 -2.97 -7.73 -27.49
N GLY A 294 -3.84 -6.72 -27.57
CA GLY A 294 -3.94 -5.64 -26.58
C GLY A 294 -2.96 -4.48 -26.81
N ILE A 295 -2.32 -4.45 -27.97
CA ILE A 295 -1.39 -3.38 -28.34
C ILE A 295 -2.12 -2.45 -29.32
N GLU A 296 -2.62 -1.34 -28.79
CA GLU A 296 -3.37 -0.33 -29.54
C GLU A 296 -2.81 1.06 -29.22
N PRO A 297 -2.86 2.02 -30.17
CA PRO A 297 -2.35 3.36 -29.88
C PRO A 297 -3.16 4.04 -28.79
N ASN A 298 -2.49 4.47 -27.72
CA ASN A 298 -3.14 5.28 -26.70
C ASN A 298 -3.20 6.76 -27.13
N ALA A 299 -4.34 7.42 -26.88
CA ALA A 299 -4.49 8.85 -27.12
C ALA A 299 -3.47 9.72 -26.37
N TYR A 300 -2.98 9.28 -25.20
CA TYR A 300 -1.97 9.96 -24.41
C TYR A 300 -0.56 9.85 -25.03
N GLU A 301 -0.21 8.69 -25.59
CA GLU A 301 1.09 8.41 -26.23
C GLU A 301 1.32 9.22 -27.51
N ARG A 302 0.24 9.72 -28.14
CA ARG A 302 0.35 10.65 -29.28
C ARG A 302 1.15 11.92 -28.95
N ARG A 303 1.30 12.28 -27.68
CA ARG A 303 2.12 13.43 -27.23
C ARG A 303 3.59 13.08 -26.96
N ARG A 304 3.97 11.81 -26.93
CA ARG A 304 5.31 11.32 -26.53
C ARG A 304 5.97 10.49 -27.66
N GLY A 305 6.22 11.13 -28.80
CA GLY A 305 6.85 10.49 -29.98
C GLY A 305 5.87 9.94 -31.01
N GLY A 306 4.56 10.01 -30.76
CA GLY A 306 3.51 9.65 -31.72
C GLY A 306 3.01 8.20 -31.57
N ALA A 307 1.90 7.90 -32.25
CA ALA A 307 1.18 6.62 -32.12
C ALA A 307 2.07 5.39 -32.36
N ARG A 308 2.89 5.41 -33.42
CA ARG A 308 3.76 4.27 -33.77
C ARG A 308 4.92 4.05 -32.78
N ALA A 309 5.40 5.11 -32.14
CA ALA A 309 6.42 5.00 -31.10
C ALA A 309 5.83 4.37 -29.81
N GLY A 310 4.58 4.70 -29.46
CA GLY A 310 3.86 4.03 -28.37
C GLY A 310 3.61 2.53 -28.65
N LEU A 311 3.31 2.17 -29.91
CA LEU A 311 3.23 0.76 -30.31
C LEU A 311 4.58 0.04 -30.15
N LEU A 312 5.69 0.69 -30.52
CA LEU A 312 7.03 0.13 -30.31
C LEU A 312 7.29 -0.17 -28.83
N GLU A 313 7.07 0.82 -27.95
CA GLU A 313 7.23 0.66 -26.51
C GLU A 313 6.38 -0.52 -25.98
N SER A 314 5.11 -0.58 -26.38
CA SER A 314 4.18 -1.62 -25.95
C SER A 314 4.56 -3.01 -26.45
N VAL A 315 5.05 -3.12 -27.70
CA VAL A 315 5.57 -4.39 -28.26
C VAL A 315 6.79 -4.86 -27.45
N ILE A 316 7.74 -3.98 -27.15
CA ILE A 316 8.93 -4.32 -26.36
C ILE A 316 8.52 -4.70 -24.93
N ALA A 317 7.62 -3.93 -24.32
CA ALA A 317 7.10 -4.18 -22.98
C ALA A 317 6.35 -5.50 -22.85
N ALA A 318 5.74 -6.01 -23.93
CA ALA A 318 5.04 -7.28 -23.97
C ALA A 318 5.92 -8.45 -24.45
N ALA A 319 7.11 -8.19 -25.02
CA ALA A 319 8.05 -9.22 -25.45
C ALA A 319 8.73 -9.88 -24.24
N PRO A 320 8.98 -11.19 -24.28
CA PRO A 320 9.79 -11.85 -23.27
C PRO A 320 11.27 -11.45 -23.39
N LEU A 321 11.99 -11.33 -22.28
CA LEU A 321 13.39 -10.87 -22.28
C LEU A 321 14.32 -11.78 -23.07
N HIS A 322 14.01 -13.07 -23.17
CA HIS A 322 14.75 -14.01 -24.02
C HIS A 322 14.69 -13.65 -25.51
N ALA A 323 13.76 -12.77 -25.94
CA ALA A 323 13.75 -12.22 -27.29
C ALA A 323 15.03 -11.42 -27.58
N PHE A 324 15.67 -10.86 -26.56
CA PHE A 324 16.86 -10.00 -26.62
C PHE A 324 18.16 -10.72 -26.21
N ALA A 325 18.13 -12.02 -25.95
CA ALA A 325 19.26 -12.78 -25.39
C ALA A 325 20.49 -12.90 -26.32
N GLU A 326 20.38 -12.49 -27.58
CA GLU A 326 21.51 -12.48 -28.54
C GLU A 326 22.65 -11.54 -28.10
N HIS A 327 22.32 -10.52 -27.31
CA HIS A 327 23.26 -9.51 -26.84
C HIS A 327 23.07 -9.21 -25.35
N PRO A 328 24.14 -8.79 -24.63
CA PRO A 328 24.03 -8.46 -23.22
C PRO A 328 23.13 -7.23 -22.99
N PRO A 329 22.44 -7.14 -21.84
CA PRO A 329 21.54 -6.03 -21.51
C PRO A 329 22.16 -4.65 -21.72
N ARG A 330 23.43 -4.49 -21.32
CA ARG A 330 24.18 -3.24 -21.45
C ARG A 330 24.23 -2.74 -22.88
N LEU A 331 24.45 -3.64 -23.85
CA LEU A 331 24.54 -3.26 -25.27
C LEU A 331 23.18 -2.76 -25.77
N TRP A 332 22.09 -3.45 -25.44
CA TRP A 332 20.74 -3.00 -25.81
C TRP A 332 20.42 -1.61 -25.29
N ILE A 333 20.70 -1.34 -24.01
CA ILE A 333 20.39 -0.05 -23.38
C ILE A 333 21.26 1.06 -24.00
N GLU A 334 22.55 0.81 -24.17
CA GLU A 334 23.48 1.78 -24.77
C GLU A 334 23.15 2.11 -26.23
N LEU A 335 22.69 1.13 -27.02
CA LEU A 335 22.24 1.37 -28.38
C LEU A 335 20.87 2.05 -28.42
N ALA A 336 19.95 1.67 -27.54
CA ALA A 336 18.64 2.32 -27.40
C ALA A 336 18.79 3.81 -27.13
N LEU A 337 19.65 4.20 -26.17
CA LEU A 337 19.91 5.60 -25.83
C LEU A 337 20.48 6.43 -26.98
N ARG A 338 21.10 5.79 -27.99
CA ARG A 338 21.66 6.44 -29.18
C ARG A 338 20.74 6.40 -30.40
N SER A 339 19.58 5.75 -30.27
CA SER A 339 18.58 5.67 -31.33
C SER A 339 17.73 6.93 -31.39
N GLU A 340 16.86 7.01 -32.39
CA GLU A 340 15.83 8.07 -32.50
C GLU A 340 14.72 7.92 -31.45
N TRP A 341 14.60 6.75 -30.79
CA TRP A 341 13.50 6.40 -29.89
C TRP A 341 13.99 5.92 -28.51
N PRO A 342 14.88 6.67 -27.83
CA PRO A 342 15.58 6.19 -26.65
C PRO A 342 14.63 5.88 -25.49
N ILE A 343 13.67 6.76 -25.23
CA ILE A 343 12.75 6.63 -24.09
C ILE A 343 11.80 5.43 -24.28
N GLN A 344 11.22 5.28 -25.48
CA GLN A 344 10.26 4.20 -25.77
C GLN A 344 10.92 2.82 -25.69
N ILE A 345 12.16 2.69 -26.19
CA ILE A 345 12.86 1.41 -26.13
C ILE A 345 13.28 1.09 -24.70
N VAL A 346 13.83 2.06 -23.95
CA VAL A 346 14.25 1.85 -22.56
C VAL A 346 13.05 1.60 -21.64
N ASP A 347 11.97 2.38 -21.73
CA ASP A 347 10.76 2.20 -20.92
C ASP A 347 10.09 0.85 -21.23
N GLY A 348 10.08 0.43 -22.50
CA GLY A 348 9.62 -0.89 -22.92
C GLY A 348 10.47 -2.03 -22.33
N LEU A 349 11.79 -1.97 -22.45
CA LEU A 349 12.70 -2.96 -21.88
C LEU A 349 12.60 -3.01 -20.35
N LEU A 350 12.48 -1.86 -19.68
CA LEU A 350 12.31 -1.78 -18.23
C LEU A 350 10.98 -2.42 -17.79
N THR A 351 9.93 -2.24 -18.57
CA THR A 351 8.62 -2.86 -18.31
C THR A 351 8.68 -4.39 -18.47
N ALA A 352 9.38 -4.89 -19.50
CA ALA A 352 9.65 -6.32 -19.63
C ALA A 352 10.50 -6.87 -18.46
N ALA A 353 11.53 -6.14 -18.05
CA ALA A 353 12.38 -6.49 -16.90
C ALA A 353 11.59 -6.58 -15.58
N ARG A 354 10.71 -5.61 -15.32
CA ARG A 354 9.81 -5.62 -14.15
C ARG A 354 8.85 -6.80 -14.16
N ARG A 355 8.27 -7.10 -15.33
CA ARG A 355 7.30 -8.18 -15.51
C ARG A 355 7.91 -9.55 -15.20
N GLU A 356 9.13 -9.79 -15.68
CA GLU A 356 9.87 -11.04 -15.45
C GLU A 356 10.67 -11.04 -14.13
N ARG A 357 10.71 -9.90 -13.41
CA ARG A 357 11.49 -9.70 -12.18
C ARG A 357 12.99 -10.00 -12.38
N ASP A 358 13.51 -9.67 -13.56
CA ASP A 358 14.91 -9.88 -13.90
C ASP A 358 15.78 -8.75 -13.32
N LEU A 359 16.45 -9.05 -12.20
CA LEU A 359 17.30 -8.08 -11.50
C LEU A 359 18.60 -7.75 -12.24
N ASP A 360 19.09 -8.61 -13.14
CA ASP A 360 20.30 -8.34 -13.93
C ASP A 360 20.03 -7.22 -14.94
N TRP A 361 18.90 -7.31 -15.65
CA TRP A 361 18.41 -6.24 -16.52
C TRP A 361 18.19 -4.94 -15.76
N VAL A 362 17.50 -4.98 -14.61
CA VAL A 362 17.23 -3.77 -13.79
C VAL A 362 18.52 -3.12 -13.31
N ARG A 363 19.46 -3.88 -12.74
CA ARG A 363 20.75 -3.35 -12.26
C ARG A 363 21.57 -2.76 -13.40
N THR A 364 21.57 -3.42 -14.57
CA THR A 364 22.28 -2.91 -15.75
C THR A 364 21.66 -1.60 -16.24
N MET A 365 20.32 -1.49 -16.27
CA MET A 365 19.62 -0.24 -16.56
C MET A 365 19.99 0.86 -15.57
N VAL A 366 19.97 0.58 -14.27
CA VAL A 366 20.35 1.57 -13.24
C VAL A 366 21.77 2.08 -13.45
N SER A 367 22.72 1.19 -13.76
CA SER A 367 24.12 1.57 -14.04
C SER A 367 24.23 2.46 -15.29
N VAL A 368 23.73 2.00 -16.44
CA VAL A 368 23.90 2.70 -17.72
C VAL A 368 23.12 4.00 -17.76
N LEU A 369 21.89 4.01 -17.27
CA LEU A 369 21.08 5.24 -17.20
C LEU A 369 21.64 6.23 -16.18
N GLY A 370 22.22 5.76 -15.07
CA GLY A 370 22.92 6.62 -14.11
C GLY A 370 24.22 7.21 -14.67
N GLU A 371 24.96 6.47 -15.49
CA GLU A 371 26.10 7.00 -16.27
C GLU A 371 25.64 8.09 -17.25
N ALA A 372 24.55 7.85 -17.98
CA ALA A 372 24.00 8.77 -18.96
C ALA A 372 23.41 10.04 -18.29
N ALA A 373 22.63 9.90 -17.22
CA ALA A 373 22.06 11.02 -16.47
C ALA A 373 23.14 11.90 -15.83
N ALA A 374 24.30 11.34 -15.50
CA ALA A 374 25.46 12.07 -14.99
C ALA A 374 26.35 12.66 -16.10
N GLY A 375 25.96 12.58 -17.39
CA GLY A 375 26.75 13.07 -18.52
C GLY A 375 28.05 12.31 -18.77
N ARG A 376 28.19 11.09 -18.22
CA ARG A 376 29.39 10.26 -18.34
C ARG A 376 29.36 9.31 -19.54
N LEU A 377 28.23 9.23 -20.24
CA LEU A 377 28.06 8.39 -21.42
C LEU A 377 28.18 9.23 -22.70
N ALA A 378 29.21 8.96 -23.50
CA ALA A 378 29.52 9.76 -24.68
C ALA A 378 28.39 9.74 -25.72
N GLY A 379 28.03 10.94 -26.20
CA GLY A 379 27.03 11.16 -27.25
C GLY A 379 25.58 11.18 -26.76
N ILE A 380 25.35 11.21 -25.45
CA ILE A 380 24.01 11.25 -24.84
C ILE A 380 23.95 12.47 -23.92
N GLU A 381 23.02 13.38 -24.23
CA GLU A 381 22.77 14.57 -23.42
C GLU A 381 21.88 14.22 -22.22
N PRO A 382 22.26 14.60 -20.99
CA PRO A 382 21.37 14.51 -19.84
C PRO A 382 20.10 15.34 -20.02
N GLY A 383 18.99 14.89 -19.43
CA GLY A 383 17.74 15.63 -19.45
C GLY A 383 16.67 15.03 -18.54
N ASP A 384 15.57 15.75 -18.35
CA ASP A 384 14.49 15.36 -17.43
C ASP A 384 13.90 13.99 -17.77
N ALA A 385 13.63 13.71 -19.04
CA ALA A 385 13.08 12.43 -19.47
C ALA A 385 14.01 11.25 -19.11
N LEU A 386 15.32 11.42 -19.28
CA LEU A 386 16.31 10.41 -18.93
C LEU A 386 16.42 10.23 -17.40
N ARG A 387 16.36 11.33 -16.62
CA ARG A 387 16.32 11.28 -15.15
C ARG A 387 15.09 10.54 -14.65
N GLU A 388 13.92 10.78 -15.24
CA GLU A 388 12.67 10.09 -14.88
C GLU A 388 12.73 8.59 -15.19
N THR A 389 13.24 8.22 -16.37
CA THR A 389 13.43 6.81 -16.74
C THR A 389 14.47 6.12 -15.84
N TRP A 390 15.56 6.81 -15.50
CA TRP A 390 16.54 6.29 -14.53
C TRP A 390 15.92 6.07 -13.15
N ALA A 391 15.18 7.05 -12.62
CA ALA A 391 14.49 6.91 -11.35
C ALA A 391 13.46 5.77 -11.38
N SER A 392 12.79 5.54 -12.51
CA SER A 392 11.91 4.38 -12.74
C SER A 392 12.67 3.04 -12.64
N ALA A 393 13.88 2.97 -13.19
CA ALA A 393 14.74 1.80 -13.06
C ALA A 393 15.19 1.60 -11.60
N VAL A 394 15.62 2.67 -10.92
CA VAL A 394 16.04 2.60 -9.50
C VAL A 394 14.91 2.11 -8.60
N ARG A 395 13.65 2.57 -8.82
CA ARG A 395 12.46 2.08 -8.10
C ARG A 395 12.16 0.59 -8.28
N SER A 396 12.74 -0.03 -9.29
CA SER A 396 12.55 -1.46 -9.56
C SER A 396 13.58 -2.33 -8.82
N LEU A 397 14.56 -1.73 -8.12
CA LEU A 397 15.52 -2.43 -7.28
C LEU A 397 14.90 -2.91 -5.95
N PRO A 398 15.48 -3.95 -5.32
CA PRO A 398 15.23 -4.26 -3.92
C PRO A 398 15.49 -3.04 -3.01
N ALA A 399 14.75 -2.91 -1.90
CA ALA A 399 14.81 -1.73 -1.03
C ALA A 399 16.24 -1.38 -0.57
N ALA A 400 17.04 -2.37 -0.17
CA ALA A 400 18.43 -2.15 0.25
C ALA A 400 19.34 -1.60 -0.88
N GLU A 401 19.14 -2.07 -2.12
CA GLU A 401 19.90 -1.57 -3.28
C GLU A 401 19.42 -0.19 -3.73
N TRP A 402 18.11 0.07 -3.61
CA TRP A 402 17.54 1.41 -3.79
C TRP A 402 18.17 2.40 -2.81
N GLU A 403 18.19 2.07 -1.50
CA GLU A 403 18.78 2.93 -0.47
C GLU A 403 20.27 3.17 -0.74
N ALA A 404 21.05 2.12 -1.03
CA ALA A 404 22.47 2.26 -1.35
C ALA A 404 22.72 3.16 -2.57
N THR A 405 21.85 3.08 -3.60
CA THR A 405 21.94 3.91 -4.81
C THR A 405 21.59 5.37 -4.49
N VAL A 406 20.51 5.59 -3.75
CA VAL A 406 20.05 6.95 -3.41
C VAL A 406 20.97 7.62 -2.41
N THR A 407 21.54 6.91 -1.43
CA THR A 407 22.55 7.45 -0.50
C THR A 407 23.79 7.97 -1.23
N GLN A 408 24.24 7.28 -2.29
CA GLN A 408 25.34 7.80 -3.12
C GLN A 408 24.97 9.12 -3.80
N MET A 409 23.71 9.28 -4.22
CA MET A 409 23.21 10.52 -4.80
C MET A 409 23.00 11.61 -3.74
N LEU A 410 22.54 11.29 -2.53
CA LEU A 410 22.46 12.25 -1.43
C LEU A 410 23.82 12.89 -1.13
N ALA A 411 24.91 12.13 -1.29
CA ALA A 411 26.27 12.60 -1.01
C ALA A 411 26.88 13.47 -2.13
N LYS A 412 26.53 13.24 -3.40
CA LYS A 412 27.28 13.78 -4.55
C LYS A 412 26.42 14.24 -5.74
N GLY A 413 25.13 14.00 -5.70
CA GLY A 413 24.20 14.25 -6.80
C GLY A 413 23.65 15.67 -6.81
N GLU A 414 23.08 16.04 -7.95
CA GLU A 414 22.32 17.28 -8.10
C GLU A 414 20.94 17.17 -7.42
N ILE A 415 20.43 18.28 -6.90
CA ILE A 415 19.17 18.31 -6.14
C ILE A 415 17.98 17.78 -6.97
N ASP A 416 17.83 18.20 -8.23
CA ASP A 416 16.73 17.75 -9.09
C ASP A 416 16.70 16.24 -9.26
N THR A 417 17.89 15.64 -9.38
CA THR A 417 18.05 14.20 -9.50
C THR A 417 17.66 13.49 -8.22
N ILE A 418 18.14 13.99 -7.07
CA ILE A 418 17.81 13.46 -5.75
C ILE A 418 16.30 13.55 -5.49
N LEU A 419 15.69 14.70 -5.75
CA LEU A 419 14.24 14.91 -5.58
C LEU A 419 13.44 13.96 -6.47
N THR A 420 13.88 13.73 -7.71
CA THR A 420 13.26 12.77 -8.63
C THR A 420 13.32 11.33 -8.08
N LEU A 421 14.44 10.93 -7.49
CA LEU A 421 14.61 9.62 -6.85
C LEU A 421 13.75 9.47 -5.59
N LEU A 422 13.65 10.51 -4.77
CA LEU A 422 12.88 10.53 -3.52
C LEU A 422 11.35 10.63 -3.72
N ARG A 423 10.85 10.79 -4.96
CA ARG A 423 9.40 10.91 -5.22
C ARG A 423 8.60 9.69 -4.79
N GLN A 424 9.15 8.49 -4.99
CA GLN A 424 8.47 7.23 -4.68
C GLN A 424 9.45 6.28 -3.98
N PRO A 425 9.74 6.53 -2.69
CA PRO A 425 10.63 5.69 -1.89
C PRO A 425 9.96 4.35 -1.53
N PRO A 426 10.74 3.36 -1.07
CA PRO A 426 10.22 2.12 -0.47
C PRO A 426 9.21 2.37 0.66
N SER A 427 8.44 1.35 1.05
CA SER A 427 7.41 1.45 2.09
C SER A 427 7.97 1.74 3.48
N SER A 428 9.24 1.41 3.73
CA SER A 428 9.98 1.70 4.96
C SER A 428 11.42 2.02 4.60
N LEU A 429 12.03 2.93 5.37
CA LEU A 429 13.43 3.33 5.23
C LEU A 429 14.23 2.82 6.42
N SER A 430 15.46 2.37 6.16
CA SER A 430 16.38 1.95 7.19
C SER A 430 16.84 3.11 8.07
N GLU A 431 17.35 2.77 9.25
CA GLU A 431 18.00 3.70 10.18
C GLU A 431 19.15 4.46 9.47
N ALA A 432 20.05 3.73 8.81
CA ALA A 432 21.21 4.31 8.14
C ALA A 432 20.81 5.25 6.98
N PHE A 433 19.78 4.89 6.20
CA PHE A 433 19.29 5.76 5.14
C PHE A 433 18.61 7.01 5.70
N THR A 434 17.85 6.87 6.79
CA THR A 434 17.18 8.00 7.45
C THR A 434 18.19 9.01 7.98
N ALA A 435 19.28 8.55 8.60
CA ALA A 435 20.39 9.40 9.00
C ALA A 435 20.99 10.17 7.80
N ALA A 436 21.30 9.47 6.70
CA ALA A 436 21.84 10.09 5.49
C ALA A 436 20.87 11.11 4.85
N LEU A 437 19.56 10.82 4.88
CA LEU A 437 18.52 11.73 4.42
C LEU A 437 18.49 13.01 5.27
N LEU A 438 18.55 12.89 6.60
CA LEU A 438 18.57 14.02 7.51
C LEU A 438 19.83 14.88 7.36
N ASP A 439 21.00 14.26 7.18
CA ASP A 439 22.24 14.97 6.89
C ASP A 439 22.15 15.76 5.57
N TRP A 440 21.58 15.14 4.53
CA TRP A 440 21.33 15.81 3.26
C TRP A 440 20.33 16.96 3.41
N LEU A 441 19.21 16.76 4.12
CA LEU A 441 18.24 17.82 4.40
C LEU A 441 18.89 18.98 5.15
N ALA A 442 19.69 18.69 6.18
CA ALA A 442 20.43 19.70 6.93
C ALA A 442 21.46 20.44 6.08
N SER A 443 22.02 19.79 5.06
CA SER A 443 22.90 20.43 4.09
C SER A 443 22.09 21.38 3.20
N VAL A 444 21.06 20.88 2.53
CA VAL A 444 20.21 21.63 1.57
C VAL A 444 19.53 22.84 2.22
N THR A 445 19.06 22.71 3.47
CA THR A 445 18.42 23.83 4.17
C THR A 445 19.40 24.93 4.56
N ARG A 446 20.71 24.65 4.57
CA ARG A 446 21.78 25.63 4.83
C ARG A 446 22.45 26.15 3.56
N THR A 447 22.18 25.56 2.39
CA THR A 447 22.83 25.94 1.12
C THR A 447 22.10 27.09 0.44
N SER A 448 22.11 27.12 -0.90
CA SER A 448 21.58 28.22 -1.71
C SER A 448 20.07 28.37 -1.56
N GLN A 449 19.56 29.57 -1.82
CA GLN A 449 18.11 29.81 -1.88
C GLN A 449 17.42 28.99 -2.98
N SER A 450 18.13 28.66 -4.07
CA SER A 450 17.58 27.84 -5.15
C SER A 450 17.24 26.44 -4.64
N ASP A 451 18.19 25.79 -3.97
CA ASP A 451 18.01 24.41 -3.49
C ASP A 451 16.85 24.31 -2.48
N ARG A 452 16.72 25.32 -1.61
CA ARG A 452 15.59 25.41 -0.67
C ARG A 452 14.26 25.51 -1.39
N LYS A 453 14.18 26.35 -2.42
CA LYS A 453 12.97 26.49 -3.24
C LYS A 453 12.62 25.20 -3.97
N ASP A 454 13.61 24.50 -4.54
CA ASP A 454 13.39 23.24 -5.25
C ASP A 454 12.89 22.15 -4.30
N LEU A 455 13.49 22.05 -3.10
CA LEU A 455 13.02 21.17 -2.04
C LEU A 455 11.59 21.53 -1.59
N ALA A 456 11.30 22.82 -1.39
CA ALA A 456 9.98 23.30 -0.99
C ALA A 456 8.90 22.95 -2.01
N SER A 457 9.22 23.07 -3.31
CA SER A 457 8.34 22.77 -4.42
C SER A 457 8.10 21.27 -4.64
N ALA A 458 8.92 20.39 -4.07
CA ALA A 458 8.79 18.95 -4.27
C ALA A 458 7.64 18.32 -3.47
N TYR A 459 7.23 18.91 -2.33
CA TYR A 459 6.18 18.37 -1.44
C TYR A 459 6.39 16.90 -1.02
N LEU A 460 7.64 16.51 -0.76
CA LEU A 460 8.01 15.12 -0.45
C LEU A 460 8.18 14.83 1.05
N LEU A 461 8.45 15.84 1.88
CA LEU A 461 8.89 15.64 3.26
C LEU A 461 7.85 14.89 4.09
N THR A 462 6.56 15.29 4.04
CA THR A 462 5.50 14.59 4.76
C THR A 462 5.49 13.08 4.46
N ARG A 463 5.61 12.71 3.19
CA ARG A 463 5.63 11.29 2.77
C ARG A 463 6.88 10.56 3.25
N LEU A 464 8.03 11.23 3.25
CA LEU A 464 9.29 10.68 3.73
C LEU A 464 9.26 10.46 5.24
N ALA A 465 8.64 11.36 6.00
CA ALA A 465 8.50 11.23 7.46
C ALA A 465 7.69 9.99 7.89
N GLU A 466 6.65 9.63 7.13
CA GLU A 466 5.86 8.41 7.36
C GLU A 466 6.65 7.12 7.11
N ARG A 467 7.77 7.18 6.37
CA ARG A 467 8.56 6.02 5.97
C ARG A 467 9.93 5.95 6.64
N ALA A 468 10.46 7.10 7.05
CA ALA A 468 11.71 7.25 7.76
C ALA A 468 11.74 6.38 9.02
N TRP A 469 12.93 5.99 9.46
CA TRP A 469 13.12 5.24 10.69
C TRP A 469 12.82 6.13 11.91
N PRO A 470 11.80 5.82 12.72
CA PRO A 470 11.42 6.69 13.83
C PRO A 470 12.14 6.28 15.12
N ASP A 471 13.16 7.05 15.50
CA ASP A 471 13.76 7.02 16.83
C ASP A 471 13.93 8.45 17.37
N GLU A 472 14.38 8.54 18.62
CA GLU A 472 14.55 9.83 19.30
C GLU A 472 15.65 10.70 18.67
N ASP A 473 16.74 10.07 18.21
CA ASP A 473 17.89 10.77 17.63
C ASP A 473 17.54 11.41 16.28
N HIS A 474 16.82 10.68 15.42
CA HIS A 474 16.31 11.20 14.15
C HIS A 474 15.24 12.27 14.35
N ALA A 475 14.34 12.11 15.33
CA ALA A 475 13.36 13.12 15.68
C ALA A 475 14.03 14.42 16.18
N ALA A 476 15.04 14.29 17.05
CA ALA A 476 15.83 15.42 17.52
C ALA A 476 16.60 16.10 16.37
N SER A 477 17.17 15.30 15.47
CA SER A 477 17.87 15.81 14.28
C SER A 477 16.94 16.61 13.37
N ALA A 478 15.72 16.13 13.11
CA ALA A 478 14.71 16.85 12.34
C ALA A 478 14.29 18.17 13.01
N ALA A 479 14.04 18.17 14.32
CA ALA A 479 13.74 19.38 15.09
C ALA A 479 14.90 20.38 15.04
N ALA A 480 16.14 19.89 15.07
CA ALA A 480 17.33 20.72 15.00
C ALA A 480 17.57 21.31 13.60
N ILE A 481 17.06 20.68 12.53
CA ILE A 481 17.01 21.26 11.18
C ILE A 481 15.99 22.41 11.16
N LEU A 482 14.79 22.21 11.70
CA LEU A 482 13.76 23.26 11.79
C LEU A 482 14.27 24.49 12.54
N ALA A 483 14.91 24.28 13.70
CA ALA A 483 15.44 25.36 14.54
C ALA A 483 16.57 26.16 13.87
N ARG A 484 17.27 25.56 12.90
CA ARG A 484 18.37 26.20 12.15
C ARG A 484 17.95 26.71 10.77
N LEU A 485 16.67 26.58 10.42
CA LEU A 485 16.17 27.03 9.13
C LEU A 485 16.23 28.57 9.07
N PRO A 486 16.85 29.17 8.01
CA PRO A 486 16.97 30.63 7.90
C PRO A 486 15.61 31.33 7.95
N ASP A 487 15.56 32.56 8.46
CA ASP A 487 14.31 33.32 8.57
C ASP A 487 13.68 33.61 7.20
N GLU A 488 14.50 33.80 6.17
CA GLU A 488 14.05 34.03 4.79
C GLU A 488 13.67 32.74 4.04
N ALA A 489 13.67 31.58 4.70
CA ALA A 489 13.21 30.33 4.10
C ALA A 489 11.71 30.39 3.76
N GLU A 490 11.32 29.67 2.73
CA GLU A 490 9.95 29.63 2.25
C GLU A 490 8.99 29.10 3.32
N ASP A 491 7.86 29.77 3.54
CA ASP A 491 6.88 29.37 4.55
C ASP A 491 6.37 27.93 4.36
N ASN A 492 6.24 27.48 3.11
CA ASN A 492 5.84 26.11 2.81
C ASN A 492 6.95 25.10 3.11
N LEU A 493 8.23 25.46 2.97
CA LEU A 493 9.35 24.61 3.39
C LEU A 493 9.36 24.47 4.90
N ARG A 494 9.19 25.58 5.63
CA ARG A 494 9.12 25.59 7.10
C ARG A 494 8.04 24.66 7.61
N ARG A 495 6.80 24.77 7.10
CA ARG A 495 5.69 23.86 7.44
C ARG A 495 5.98 22.40 7.12
N GLN A 496 6.66 22.13 6.00
CA GLN A 496 7.01 20.76 5.63
C GLN A 496 8.06 20.14 6.58
N ILE A 497 9.07 20.90 7.00
CA ILE A 497 10.08 20.44 7.95
C ILE A 497 9.47 20.28 9.35
N GLU A 498 8.60 21.20 9.75
CA GLU A 498 7.82 21.09 10.99
C GLU A 498 6.99 19.82 11.02
N GLY A 499 6.16 19.58 10.00
CA GLY A 499 5.38 18.34 9.89
C GLY A 499 6.24 17.08 9.82
N PHE A 500 7.42 17.15 9.19
CA PHE A 500 8.39 16.05 9.18
C PHE A 500 8.90 15.73 10.59
N ALA A 501 9.31 16.75 11.34
CA ALA A 501 9.82 16.60 12.71
C ALA A 501 8.74 16.11 13.68
N GLU A 502 7.52 16.66 13.61
CA GLU A 502 6.37 16.24 14.41
C GLU A 502 6.01 14.78 14.15
N THR A 503 5.98 14.37 12.88
CA THR A 503 5.66 13.00 12.48
C THR A 503 6.71 12.02 13.03
N LEU A 504 8.01 12.33 12.89
CA LEU A 504 9.07 11.49 13.45
C LEU A 504 9.01 11.42 14.98
N ALA A 505 8.80 12.54 15.67
CA ALA A 505 8.69 12.58 17.12
C ALA A 505 7.48 11.77 17.63
N LEU A 506 6.35 11.86 16.92
CA LEU A 506 5.15 11.09 17.22
C LEU A 506 5.43 9.58 17.08
N ARG A 507 6.04 9.16 15.97
CA ARG A 507 6.35 7.74 15.69
C ARG A 507 7.42 7.18 16.63
N ALA A 508 8.44 7.96 16.96
CA ALA A 508 9.45 7.60 17.95
C ALA A 508 8.80 7.40 19.33
N THR A 509 7.83 8.25 19.67
CA THR A 509 7.06 8.09 20.91
C THR A 509 6.18 6.84 20.89
N ILE A 510 5.51 6.52 19.77
CA ILE A 510 4.75 5.26 19.64
C ILE A 510 5.65 4.08 19.96
N ARG A 511 6.85 4.01 19.35
CA ARG A 511 7.81 2.93 19.61
C ARG A 511 8.25 2.84 21.05
N ARG A 512 8.56 3.98 21.69
CA ARG A 512 8.97 4.03 23.10
C ARG A 512 7.89 3.51 24.05
N GLU A 513 6.62 3.63 23.70
CA GLU A 513 5.52 3.10 24.52
C GLU A 513 5.46 1.57 24.54
N PHE A 514 6.17 0.89 23.64
CA PHE A 514 6.21 -0.58 23.55
C PHE A 514 7.60 -1.18 23.78
N ALA A 515 8.64 -0.36 23.89
CA ALA A 515 9.98 -0.76 24.35
C ALA A 515 9.97 -1.03 25.86
#